data_AF-A0A6M4YR47-F1
#
_entry.id   AF-A0A6M4YR47-F1
#
_cell.length_a   1.000
_cell.length_b   1.000
_cell.length_c   1.000
_cell.angle_alpha   90.00
_cell.angle_beta   90.00
_cell.angle_gamma   90.00
#
_symmetry.space_group_name_H-M   'P 1'
#
loop_
_entity.id
_entity.type
_entity.pdbx_description
1 polymer ?
#
loop_
_entity_poly.entity_id
_entity_poly.type
_entity_poly.pdbx_seq_one_letter_code
_entity_poly.pdbx_strand_id
1 'polypeptide(L)'
;MANVPETPSFDAGIYQIETTDPVLGGPNGIANAQAKSLANRTAFLKQQIDQLNSGQLKPSWIASTDYVQGELQKLDAKQSVRAATVANITLSGAQTIDGVVLTVGDRVLVKDQNTAAQNGIYLVAAQSWTRAIDADNGTKLNSGARVAIEEGAVNAGKVWYLATSGTIAVGTTALLFADEHPVASQAQTDDGTDDKVIVTPKKLRFGFSLQLGNSGYIVFPSWLGGIKIQWSAILSNTQGFAPVTWPIPYDSECSVSICSPYVGLGGAQNVNFTVTHIGHPTKTGHNCSCWVGGVQSNTAGQVGVRYLSIGK
;
A
#
# COMPACT_ATOMS: atom_id res chain seq x y z
N MET A 1 42.70 18.18 -58.59
CA MET A 1 42.45 19.60 -58.22
C MET A 1 43.02 19.82 -56.83
N ALA A 2 43.74 20.93 -56.62
CA ALA A 2 44.27 21.29 -55.30
C ALA A 2 43.26 22.23 -54.60
N ASN A 3 42.90 21.92 -53.36
CA ASN A 3 41.99 22.74 -52.55
C ASN A 3 42.79 23.71 -51.68
N VAL A 4 42.19 24.86 -51.33
CA VAL A 4 42.74 25.74 -50.29
C VAL A 4 42.46 25.08 -48.93
N PRO A 5 43.49 24.82 -48.09
CA PRO A 5 43.26 24.23 -46.77
C PRO A 5 42.47 25.17 -45.86
N GLU A 6 41.46 24.62 -45.19
CA GLU A 6 40.63 25.32 -44.22
C GLU A 6 41.12 25.06 -42.79
N THR A 7 41.19 26.10 -41.98
CA THR A 7 41.50 26.01 -40.55
C THR A 7 40.37 26.71 -39.79
N PRO A 8 39.75 26.09 -38.77
CA PRO A 8 38.70 26.73 -37.97
C PRO A 8 39.25 27.94 -37.21
N SER A 9 39.15 29.14 -37.81
CA SER A 9 39.53 30.41 -37.20
C SER A 9 38.45 31.45 -37.45
N PHE A 10 38.27 32.35 -36.47
CA PHE A 10 37.37 33.49 -36.60
C PHE A 10 38.19 34.77 -36.51
N ASP A 11 38.71 35.21 -37.64
CA ASP A 11 39.53 36.42 -37.74
C ASP A 11 38.66 37.67 -37.47
N ALA A 12 39.25 38.68 -36.84
CA ALA A 12 38.53 39.89 -36.41
C ALA A 12 38.04 40.79 -37.57
N GLY A 13 38.51 40.54 -38.79
CA GLY A 13 38.18 41.35 -39.98
C GLY A 13 38.32 40.55 -41.27
N ILE A 14 37.92 41.17 -42.38
CA ILE A 14 38.07 40.62 -43.73
C ILE A 14 39.17 41.42 -44.42
N TYR A 15 40.14 40.73 -45.03
CA TYR A 15 41.18 41.40 -45.81
C TYR A 15 40.56 42.14 -47.00
N GLN A 16 40.89 43.42 -47.13
CA GLN A 16 40.57 44.22 -48.31
C GLN A 16 41.70 44.04 -49.32
N ILE A 17 41.36 43.59 -50.53
CA ILE A 17 42.34 43.53 -51.62
C ILE A 17 42.66 44.96 -52.04
N GLU A 18 43.93 45.32 -51.98
CA GLU A 18 44.41 46.64 -52.36
C GLU A 18 44.66 46.73 -53.86
N THR A 19 44.63 47.94 -54.42
CA THR A 19 44.87 48.16 -55.86
C THR A 19 46.30 47.82 -56.29
N THR A 20 47.21 47.72 -55.32
CA THR A 20 48.61 47.34 -55.51
C THR A 20 48.87 45.84 -55.31
N ASP A 21 47.88 45.07 -54.88
CA ASP A 21 48.07 43.65 -54.57
C ASP A 21 48.24 42.80 -55.85
N PRO A 22 49.24 41.92 -55.93
CA PRO A 22 49.39 41.02 -57.06
C PRO A 22 48.32 39.92 -57.05
N VAL A 23 47.83 39.53 -58.23
CA VAL A 23 46.91 38.39 -58.40
C VAL A 23 47.70 37.07 -58.25
N LEU A 24 48.04 36.74 -57.01
CA LEU A 24 48.77 35.52 -56.65
C LEU A 24 47.79 34.44 -56.21
N GLY A 25 47.82 33.29 -56.89
CA GLY A 25 47.04 32.10 -56.52
C GLY A 25 47.76 31.18 -55.52
N GLY A 26 47.22 29.98 -55.31
CA GLY A 26 47.77 28.99 -54.38
C GLY A 26 47.33 29.17 -52.92
N PRO A 27 47.77 28.30 -51.99
CA PRO A 27 47.26 28.23 -50.61
C PRO A 27 47.49 29.50 -49.76
N ASN A 28 48.50 30.29 -50.14
CA ASN A 28 48.91 31.54 -49.47
C ASN A 28 48.79 32.76 -50.41
N GLY A 29 48.11 32.59 -51.55
CA GLY A 29 47.93 33.66 -52.53
C GLY A 29 46.88 34.68 -52.10
N ILE A 30 47.15 35.97 -52.33
CA ILE A 30 46.25 37.08 -51.96
C ILE A 30 44.89 36.97 -52.66
N ALA A 31 44.86 36.41 -53.88
CA ALA A 31 43.62 36.22 -54.63
C ALA A 31 42.60 35.30 -53.91
N ASN A 32 43.07 34.42 -53.01
CA ASN A 32 42.21 33.52 -52.23
C ASN A 32 41.95 34.00 -50.80
N ALA A 33 42.50 35.15 -50.38
CA ALA A 33 42.49 35.58 -48.97
C ALA A 33 41.07 35.69 -48.40
N GLN A 34 40.17 36.38 -49.10
CA GLN A 34 38.77 36.56 -48.66
C GLN A 34 37.98 35.24 -48.63
N ALA A 35 38.15 34.40 -49.65
CA ALA A 35 37.49 33.10 -49.72
C ALA A 35 37.98 32.15 -48.61
N LYS A 36 39.29 32.15 -48.33
CA LYS A 36 39.89 31.39 -47.24
C LYS A 36 39.38 31.85 -45.88
N SER A 37 39.32 33.17 -45.64
CA SER A 37 38.74 33.72 -44.40
C SER A 37 37.27 33.35 -44.23
N LEU A 38 36.47 33.35 -45.30
CA LEU A 38 35.07 32.91 -45.23
C LEU A 38 34.97 31.41 -44.91
N ALA A 39 35.75 30.57 -45.59
CA ALA A 39 35.76 29.13 -45.36
C ALA A 39 36.18 28.79 -43.92
N ASN A 40 37.25 29.41 -43.42
CA ASN A 40 37.72 29.27 -42.03
C ASN A 40 36.64 29.66 -41.01
N ARG A 41 35.92 30.77 -41.24
CA ARG A 41 34.83 31.22 -40.35
C ARG A 41 33.64 30.26 -40.38
N THR A 42 33.28 29.74 -41.56
CA THR A 42 32.23 28.71 -41.69
C THR A 42 32.63 27.42 -40.98
N ALA A 43 33.89 26.98 -41.14
CA ALA A 43 34.42 25.81 -40.44
C ALA A 43 34.41 26.00 -38.92
N PHE A 44 34.79 27.18 -38.42
CA PHE A 44 34.69 27.54 -36.99
C PHE A 44 33.24 27.49 -36.49
N LEU A 45 32.30 28.13 -37.17
CA LEU A 45 30.89 28.13 -36.78
C LEU A 45 30.29 26.71 -36.82
N LYS A 46 30.63 25.92 -37.83
CA LYS A 46 30.20 24.51 -37.93
C LYS A 46 30.74 23.70 -36.75
N GLN A 47 32.01 23.87 -36.39
CA GLN A 47 32.61 23.24 -35.23
C GLN A 47 31.88 23.62 -33.92
N GLN A 48 31.56 24.90 -33.73
CA GLN A 48 30.79 25.36 -32.57
C GLN A 48 29.38 24.76 -32.53
N ILE A 49 28.68 24.70 -33.67
CA ILE A 49 27.35 24.07 -33.78
C ILE A 49 27.43 22.57 -33.47
N ASP A 50 28.45 21.88 -33.96
CA ASP A 50 28.63 20.45 -33.68
C ASP A 50 28.95 20.21 -32.21
N GLN A 51 29.72 21.09 -31.57
CA GLN A 51 29.99 21.04 -30.14
C GLN A 51 28.74 21.33 -29.29
N LEU A 52 27.84 22.22 -29.74
CA LEU A 52 26.54 22.45 -29.11
C LEU A 52 25.62 21.24 -29.25
N ASN A 53 25.49 20.70 -30.47
CA ASN A 53 24.64 19.54 -30.77
C ASN A 53 25.13 18.26 -30.07
N SER A 54 26.45 18.13 -29.85
CA SER A 54 27.04 17.03 -29.07
C SER A 54 27.06 17.30 -27.56
N GLY A 55 26.67 18.49 -27.11
CA GLY A 55 26.64 18.87 -25.69
C GLY A 55 28.00 19.12 -25.05
N GLN A 56 29.08 19.22 -25.84
CA GLN A 56 30.42 19.62 -25.36
C GLN A 56 30.45 21.10 -24.95
N LEU A 57 29.73 21.96 -25.68
CA LEU A 57 29.48 23.33 -25.25
C LEU A 57 28.10 23.41 -24.60
N LYS A 58 28.06 23.88 -23.35
CA LYS A 58 26.83 24.13 -22.60
C LYS A 58 26.76 25.63 -22.27
N PRO A 59 26.01 26.44 -23.05
CA PRO A 59 25.77 27.84 -22.74
C PRO A 59 25.26 28.02 -21.31
N SER A 60 25.61 29.13 -20.65
CA SER A 60 25.29 29.37 -19.24
C SER A 60 23.79 29.40 -18.90
N TRP A 61 22.92 29.63 -19.89
CA TRP A 61 21.47 29.62 -19.74
C TRP A 61 20.86 28.21 -19.82
N ILE A 62 21.62 27.20 -20.26
CA ILE A 62 21.21 25.79 -20.22
C ILE A 62 21.80 25.16 -18.95
N ALA A 63 20.93 24.65 -18.09
CA ALA A 63 21.36 23.85 -16.95
C ALA A 63 22.08 22.58 -17.42
N SER A 64 23.18 22.21 -16.78
CA SER A 64 23.84 20.94 -17.09
C SER A 64 22.94 19.75 -16.70
N THR A 65 23.09 18.65 -17.42
CA THR A 65 22.46 17.36 -17.08
C THR A 65 22.73 16.96 -15.62
N ASP A 66 23.94 17.20 -15.13
CA ASP A 66 24.37 16.82 -13.79
C ASP A 66 23.68 17.68 -12.73
N TYR A 67 23.50 18.98 -13.02
CA TYR A 67 22.73 19.86 -12.16
C TYR A 67 21.27 19.40 -12.06
N VAL A 68 20.63 19.15 -13.22
CA VAL A 68 19.23 18.70 -13.24
C VAL A 68 19.08 17.37 -12.51
N GLN A 69 19.96 16.40 -12.73
CA GLN A 69 19.95 15.12 -12.01
C GLN A 69 20.18 15.31 -10.50
N GLY A 70 21.11 16.20 -10.11
CA GLY A 70 21.37 16.53 -8.72
C GLY A 70 20.16 17.15 -8.00
N GLU A 71 19.41 18.03 -8.67
CA GLU A 71 18.18 18.59 -8.12
C GLU A 71 17.05 17.56 -8.06
N LEU A 72 16.88 16.72 -9.09
CA LEU A 72 15.88 15.64 -9.08
C LEU A 72 16.09 14.66 -7.93
N GLN A 73 17.34 14.35 -7.59
CA GLN A 73 17.68 13.47 -6.48
C GLN A 73 17.30 14.04 -5.11
N LYS A 74 17.11 15.36 -4.99
CA LYS A 74 16.68 16.03 -3.75
C LYS A 74 15.17 16.02 -3.56
N LEU A 75 14.39 15.65 -4.58
CA LEU A 75 12.94 15.55 -4.44
C LEU A 75 12.59 14.50 -3.40
N ASP A 76 11.65 14.82 -2.51
CA ASP A 76 11.17 13.88 -1.49
C ASP A 76 10.50 12.65 -2.10
N ALA A 77 9.91 12.79 -3.30
CA ALA A 77 9.43 11.66 -4.08
C ALA A 77 10.61 10.89 -4.69
N LYS A 78 10.85 9.69 -4.18
CA LYS A 78 11.88 8.79 -4.69
C LYS A 78 11.36 7.95 -5.83
N GLN A 79 12.29 7.49 -6.66
CA GLN A 79 11.97 6.43 -7.61
C GLN A 79 11.45 5.22 -6.85
N SER A 80 10.43 4.57 -7.41
CA SER A 80 9.85 3.35 -6.87
C SER A 80 10.92 2.29 -6.63
N VAL A 81 10.59 1.40 -5.71
CA VAL A 81 11.39 0.21 -5.41
C VAL A 81 10.58 -1.01 -5.78
N ARG A 82 11.29 -2.06 -6.17
CA ARG A 82 10.64 -3.30 -6.60
C ARG A 82 9.98 -4.03 -5.42
N ALA A 83 10.66 -4.07 -4.27
CA ALA A 83 10.13 -4.70 -3.05
C ALA A 83 10.56 -3.94 -1.80
N ALA A 84 9.90 -4.23 -0.67
CA ALA A 84 10.29 -3.77 0.65
C ALA A 84 10.56 -4.95 1.59
N THR A 85 11.48 -4.78 2.53
CA THR A 85 11.73 -5.82 3.54
C THR A 85 10.49 -6.11 4.38
N VAL A 86 10.46 -7.31 4.97
CA VAL A 86 9.48 -7.74 6.00
C VAL A 86 10.15 -8.23 7.28
N ALA A 87 11.48 -8.28 7.28
CA ALA A 87 12.34 -8.71 8.37
C ALA A 87 13.78 -8.21 8.12
N ASN A 88 14.65 -8.37 9.11
CA ASN A 88 16.07 -8.07 8.98
C ASN A 88 16.74 -8.95 7.92
N ILE A 89 17.57 -8.35 7.06
CA ILE A 89 18.28 -9.05 5.98
C ILE A 89 19.80 -8.82 6.07
N THR A 90 20.55 -9.60 5.29
CA THR A 90 21.94 -9.27 4.98
C THR A 90 21.94 -8.36 3.75
N LEU A 91 22.66 -7.24 3.79
CA LEU A 91 22.72 -6.29 2.66
C LEU A 91 23.75 -6.73 1.62
N SER A 92 23.61 -7.95 1.10
CA SER A 92 24.48 -8.50 0.05
C SER A 92 23.81 -9.61 -0.74
N GLY A 93 24.22 -9.79 -1.99
CA GLY A 93 23.73 -10.86 -2.86
C GLY A 93 22.27 -10.67 -3.31
N ALA A 94 21.88 -11.37 -4.37
CA ALA A 94 20.49 -11.47 -4.78
C ALA A 94 19.70 -12.32 -3.77
N GLN A 95 18.48 -11.91 -3.44
CA GLN A 95 17.65 -12.50 -2.38
C GLN A 95 16.17 -12.53 -2.79
N THR A 96 15.38 -13.31 -2.07
CA THR A 96 13.91 -13.23 -2.15
C THR A 96 13.39 -12.40 -0.99
N ILE A 97 12.70 -11.31 -1.29
CA ILE A 97 12.15 -10.37 -0.31
C ILE A 97 10.66 -10.21 -0.55
N ASP A 98 9.84 -10.39 0.48
CA ASP A 98 8.36 -10.29 0.40
C ASP A 98 7.77 -11.17 -0.73
N GLY A 99 8.37 -12.35 -0.96
CA GLY A 99 7.99 -13.26 -2.05
C GLY A 99 8.52 -12.90 -3.43
N VAL A 100 9.26 -11.79 -3.59
CA VAL A 100 9.82 -11.32 -4.85
C VAL A 100 11.28 -11.77 -4.98
N VAL A 101 11.62 -12.48 -6.05
CA VAL A 101 13.01 -12.84 -6.38
C VAL A 101 13.71 -11.63 -6.99
N LEU A 102 14.71 -11.09 -6.30
CA LEU A 102 15.44 -9.89 -6.72
C LEU A 102 16.67 -10.23 -7.56
N THR A 103 17.04 -9.30 -8.43
CA THR A 103 18.22 -9.37 -9.30
C THR A 103 19.13 -8.16 -9.08
N VAL A 104 20.40 -8.27 -9.48
CA VAL A 104 21.35 -7.16 -9.36
C VAL A 104 20.85 -5.95 -10.13
N GLY A 105 20.86 -4.78 -9.48
CA GLY A 105 20.32 -3.53 -10.00
C GLY A 105 18.90 -3.21 -9.54
N ASP A 106 18.16 -4.18 -8.99
CA ASP A 106 16.84 -3.92 -8.42
C ASP A 106 16.94 -2.95 -7.23
N ARG A 107 15.95 -2.07 -7.10
CA ARG A 107 15.83 -1.17 -5.96
C ARG A 107 14.97 -1.80 -4.88
N VAL A 108 15.39 -1.71 -3.62
CA VAL A 108 14.67 -2.27 -2.47
C VAL A 108 14.57 -1.23 -1.36
N LEU A 109 13.38 -1.08 -0.78
CA LEU A 109 13.23 -0.38 0.49
C LEU A 109 13.61 -1.34 1.63
N VAL A 110 14.72 -1.05 2.28
CA VAL A 110 15.15 -1.72 3.49
C VAL A 110 14.64 -0.92 4.68
N LYS A 111 13.61 -1.44 5.37
CA LYS A 111 12.95 -0.75 6.50
C LYS A 111 12.96 -1.54 7.81
N ASP A 112 13.37 -2.80 7.79
CA ASP A 112 13.30 -3.72 8.95
C ASP A 112 14.66 -4.22 9.43
N GLN A 113 15.74 -3.45 9.27
CA GLN A 113 17.03 -3.79 9.90
C GLN A 113 16.95 -3.67 11.42
N ASN A 114 17.66 -4.56 12.12
CA ASN A 114 17.83 -4.46 13.57
C ASN A 114 18.51 -3.15 13.98
N THR A 115 19.44 -2.66 13.16
CA THR A 115 20.03 -1.32 13.31
C THR A 115 19.32 -0.36 12.38
N ALA A 116 18.37 0.43 12.90
CA ALA A 116 17.54 1.33 12.11
C ALA A 116 18.32 2.38 11.28
N ALA A 117 19.57 2.72 11.65
CA ALA A 117 20.42 3.58 10.84
C ALA A 117 20.86 2.94 9.50
N GLN A 118 20.77 1.62 9.38
CA GLN A 118 21.01 0.87 8.15
C GLN A 118 19.79 0.82 7.22
N ASN A 119 18.59 1.19 7.69
CA ASN A 119 17.42 1.29 6.82
C ASN A 119 17.64 2.36 5.71
N GLY A 120 16.88 2.27 4.63
CA GLY A 120 16.91 3.20 3.49
C GLY A 120 16.64 2.48 2.18
N ILE A 121 16.92 3.15 1.06
CA ILE A 121 16.73 2.58 -0.27
C ILE A 121 18.08 2.07 -0.79
N TYR A 122 18.12 0.81 -1.23
CA TYR A 122 19.33 0.13 -1.69
C TYR A 122 19.19 -0.39 -3.11
N LEU A 123 20.33 -0.50 -3.79
CA LEU A 123 20.49 -1.25 -5.02
C LEU A 123 21.04 -2.64 -4.69
N VAL A 124 20.34 -3.67 -5.17
CA VAL A 124 20.76 -5.05 -5.04
C VAL A 124 22.06 -5.25 -5.81
N ALA A 125 23.03 -5.89 -5.16
CA ALA A 125 24.34 -6.19 -5.73
C ALA A 125 24.77 -7.62 -5.39
N ALA A 126 25.69 -8.18 -6.17
CA ALA A 126 26.25 -9.51 -5.90
C ALA A 126 27.06 -9.55 -4.58
N GLN A 127 27.77 -8.45 -4.30
CA GLN A 127 28.47 -8.23 -3.04
C GLN A 127 27.63 -7.33 -2.14
N SER A 128 28.25 -6.45 -1.36
CA SER A 128 27.54 -5.47 -0.53
C SER A 128 26.63 -4.58 -1.37
N TRP A 129 25.38 -4.47 -0.95
CA TRP A 129 24.44 -3.52 -1.52
C TRP A 129 24.87 -2.09 -1.21
N THR A 130 24.60 -1.19 -2.13
CA THR A 130 24.86 0.25 -1.95
C THR A 130 23.54 0.99 -1.80
N ARG A 131 23.56 2.12 -1.08
CA ARG A 131 22.39 3.00 -1.05
C ARG A 131 22.13 3.57 -2.44
N ALA A 132 20.87 3.72 -2.79
CA ALA A 132 20.49 4.36 -4.03
C ALA A 132 20.94 5.83 -4.05
N ILE A 133 21.37 6.32 -5.21
CA ILE A 133 22.01 7.63 -5.37
C ILE A 133 21.05 8.78 -4.98
N ASP A 134 19.75 8.60 -5.17
CA ASP A 134 18.70 9.55 -4.78
C ASP A 134 18.33 9.48 -3.27
N ALA A 135 19.01 8.64 -2.49
CA ALA A 135 18.75 8.42 -1.07
C ALA A 135 20.04 8.10 -0.26
N ASP A 136 21.21 8.53 -0.72
CA ASP A 136 22.52 8.19 -0.15
C ASP A 136 23.01 9.15 0.95
N ASN A 137 22.34 10.28 1.17
CA ASN A 137 22.71 11.28 2.18
C ASN A 137 21.51 12.12 2.65
N GLY A 138 21.70 12.90 3.71
CA GLY A 138 20.64 13.67 4.38
C GLY A 138 20.03 14.82 3.59
N THR A 139 20.66 15.30 2.51
CA THR A 139 20.06 16.31 1.62
C THR A 139 19.09 15.70 0.61
N LYS A 140 19.23 14.39 0.37
CA LYS A 140 18.41 13.63 -0.55
C LYS A 140 17.37 12.80 0.20
N LEU A 141 17.74 12.17 1.31
CA LEU A 141 16.83 11.41 2.16
C LEU A 141 16.57 12.16 3.47
N ASN A 142 15.50 12.96 3.48
CA ASN A 142 15.08 13.82 4.58
C ASN A 142 13.72 13.37 5.15
N SER A 143 13.30 13.98 6.26
CA SER A 143 11.98 13.73 6.86
C SER A 143 10.87 13.97 5.83
N GLY A 144 9.98 12.98 5.65
CA GLY A 144 8.88 13.05 4.69
C GLY A 144 9.18 12.50 3.29
N ALA A 145 10.43 12.12 3.00
CA ALA A 145 10.77 11.42 1.75
C ALA A 145 9.92 10.16 1.57
N ARG A 146 9.32 10.00 0.39
CA ARG A 146 8.34 8.96 0.07
C ARG A 146 8.79 8.04 -1.05
N VAL A 147 8.41 6.76 -0.97
CA VAL A 147 8.77 5.73 -1.93
C VAL A 147 7.63 4.73 -2.11
N ALA A 148 7.24 4.49 -3.35
CA ALA A 148 6.22 3.50 -3.71
C ALA A 148 6.84 2.11 -3.90
N ILE A 149 6.10 1.06 -3.54
CA ILE A 149 6.50 -0.34 -3.68
C ILE A 149 5.72 -1.01 -4.81
N GLU A 150 6.42 -1.63 -5.75
CA GLU A 150 5.81 -2.21 -6.96
C GLU A 150 5.29 -3.64 -6.74
N GLU A 151 6.08 -4.49 -6.09
CA GLU A 151 5.81 -5.92 -5.92
C GLU A 151 5.96 -6.36 -4.44
N GLY A 152 5.38 -7.51 -4.11
CA GLY A 152 5.43 -8.10 -2.76
C GLY A 152 4.10 -8.68 -2.31
N ALA A 153 4.14 -9.67 -1.41
CA ALA A 153 2.93 -10.23 -0.81
C ALA A 153 2.29 -9.29 0.22
N VAL A 154 3.11 -8.56 0.98
CA VAL A 154 2.68 -7.68 2.08
C VAL A 154 2.71 -6.20 1.68
N ASN A 155 3.70 -5.78 0.88
CA ASN A 155 3.99 -4.37 0.65
C ASN A 155 3.60 -3.84 -0.73
N ALA A 156 3.19 -4.69 -1.68
CA ALA A 156 2.81 -4.24 -3.02
C ALA A 156 1.73 -3.15 -2.99
N GLY A 157 1.93 -2.09 -3.78
CA GLY A 157 1.00 -0.98 -3.91
C GLY A 157 0.99 0.01 -2.74
N LYS A 158 1.84 -0.20 -1.72
CA LYS A 158 1.99 0.74 -0.60
C LYS A 158 2.95 1.87 -0.95
N VAL A 159 2.78 3.00 -0.27
CA VAL A 159 3.76 4.09 -0.23
C VAL A 159 4.27 4.21 1.19
N TRP A 160 5.59 4.22 1.33
CA TRP A 160 6.26 4.42 2.61
C TRP A 160 6.89 5.81 2.64
N TYR A 161 6.83 6.47 3.79
CA TYR A 161 7.53 7.74 4.01
C TYR A 161 8.51 7.62 5.16
N LEU A 162 9.58 8.42 5.12
CA LEU A 162 10.54 8.55 6.22
C LEU A 162 9.91 9.38 7.34
N ALA A 163 9.47 8.69 8.39
CA ALA A 163 8.80 9.28 9.55
C ALA A 163 9.78 9.88 10.58
N THR A 164 11.09 9.59 10.45
CA THR A 164 12.12 10.20 11.29
C THR A 164 12.10 11.73 11.10
N SER A 165 11.74 12.45 12.16
CA SER A 165 11.70 13.91 12.18
C SER A 165 13.09 14.53 12.39
N GLY A 166 13.29 15.73 11.85
CA GLY A 166 14.49 16.54 12.09
C GLY A 166 15.61 16.28 11.09
N THR A 167 16.82 16.70 11.45
CA THR A 167 18.01 16.57 10.58
C THR A 167 18.45 15.11 10.48
N ILE A 168 18.60 14.63 9.25
CA ILE A 168 18.98 13.24 8.97
C ILE A 168 20.47 13.18 8.59
N ALA A 169 21.23 12.37 9.32
CA ALA A 169 22.58 11.93 8.93
C ALA A 169 22.53 10.44 8.57
N VAL A 170 22.49 10.14 7.26
CA VAL A 170 22.39 8.76 6.76
C VAL A 170 23.56 7.91 7.26
N GLY A 171 23.26 6.72 7.78
CA GLY A 171 24.24 5.81 8.39
C GLY A 171 24.43 5.99 9.91
N THR A 172 23.93 7.09 10.48
CA THR A 172 24.02 7.38 11.92
C THR A 172 22.65 7.58 12.56
N THR A 173 21.80 8.43 11.97
CA THR A 173 20.43 8.65 12.44
C THR A 173 19.58 7.41 12.16
N ALA A 174 18.75 7.00 13.12
CA ALA A 174 17.77 5.92 12.92
C ALA A 174 16.73 6.33 11.86
N LEU A 175 16.59 5.51 10.81
CA LEU A 175 15.67 5.77 9.69
C LEU A 175 14.42 4.90 9.85
N LEU A 176 13.33 5.52 10.31
CA LEU A 176 12.04 4.88 10.57
C LEU A 176 11.12 5.16 9.40
N PHE A 177 10.79 4.13 8.62
CA PHE A 177 9.79 4.24 7.56
C PHE A 177 8.42 3.84 8.11
N ALA A 178 7.39 4.60 7.76
CA ALA A 178 6.00 4.29 8.05
C ALA A 178 5.18 4.20 6.76
N ASP A 179 4.17 3.33 6.77
CA ASP A 179 3.17 3.26 5.71
C ASP A 179 2.38 4.57 5.71
N GLU A 180 2.21 5.20 4.54
CA GLU A 180 1.45 6.44 4.39
C GLU A 180 -0.05 6.20 4.62
N HIS A 181 -0.53 4.99 4.36
CA HIS A 181 -1.94 4.61 4.50
C HIS A 181 -2.07 3.27 5.25
N PRO A 182 -1.66 3.24 6.54
CA PRO A 182 -1.64 1.99 7.29
C PRO A 182 -3.07 1.50 7.49
N VAL A 183 -3.31 0.25 7.08
CA VAL A 183 -4.60 -0.40 7.19
C VAL A 183 -4.69 -1.14 8.52
N ALA A 184 -5.75 -0.90 9.30
CA ALA A 184 -5.97 -1.53 10.60
C ALA A 184 -6.04 -3.06 10.48
N SER A 185 -5.45 -3.78 11.43
CA SER A 185 -5.73 -5.21 11.64
C SER A 185 -7.14 -5.42 12.22
N GLN A 186 -7.62 -6.67 12.23
CA GLN A 186 -8.90 -6.98 12.86
C GLN A 186 -8.86 -6.68 14.37
N ALA A 187 -7.80 -7.11 15.06
CA ALA A 187 -7.61 -6.82 16.48
C ALA A 187 -7.62 -5.32 16.78
N GLN A 188 -6.89 -4.50 16.02
CA GLN A 188 -6.91 -3.03 16.18
C GLN A 188 -8.30 -2.43 15.95
N THR A 189 -9.05 -2.97 14.98
CA THR A 189 -10.43 -2.51 14.72
C THR A 189 -11.36 -2.85 15.89
N ASP A 190 -11.17 -4.02 16.51
CA ASP A 190 -11.98 -4.48 17.64
C ASP A 190 -11.63 -3.73 18.93
N ASP A 191 -10.34 -3.43 19.14
CA ASP A 191 -9.85 -2.67 20.29
C ASP A 191 -10.23 -1.19 20.22
N GLY A 192 -10.29 -0.60 19.01
CA GLY A 192 -10.78 0.75 18.78
C GLY A 192 -9.94 1.86 19.46
N THR A 193 -8.65 1.63 19.70
CA THR A 193 -7.77 2.55 20.44
C THR A 193 -6.78 3.32 19.55
N ASP A 194 -6.67 2.98 18.27
CA ASP A 194 -5.65 3.52 17.37
C ASP A 194 -6.26 4.38 16.26
N ASP A 195 -6.09 5.70 16.37
CA ASP A 195 -6.56 6.69 15.38
C ASP A 195 -5.63 6.82 14.15
N LYS A 196 -4.51 6.10 14.11
CA LYS A 196 -3.52 6.25 13.03
C LYS A 196 -3.78 5.31 11.86
N VAL A 197 -4.73 4.39 11.96
CA VAL A 197 -4.97 3.33 10.98
C VAL A 197 -6.35 3.39 10.34
N ILE A 198 -6.41 3.04 9.06
CA ILE A 198 -7.64 3.10 8.27
C ILE A 198 -8.42 1.79 8.41
N VAL A 199 -9.71 1.89 8.79
CA VAL A 199 -10.64 0.77 8.78
C VAL A 199 -11.18 0.53 7.36
N THR A 200 -11.08 -0.71 6.88
CA THR A 200 -11.56 -1.08 5.52
C THR A 200 -13.03 -1.50 5.51
N PRO A 201 -13.75 -1.40 4.39
CA PRO A 201 -15.14 -1.88 4.27
C PRO A 201 -15.34 -3.34 4.69
N LYS A 202 -14.36 -4.22 4.43
CA LYS A 202 -14.40 -5.62 4.89
C LYS A 202 -14.48 -5.73 6.42
N LYS A 203 -13.77 -4.87 7.14
CA LYS A 203 -13.74 -4.81 8.61
C LYS A 203 -15.01 -4.17 9.16
N LEU A 204 -15.55 -3.18 8.45
CA LEU A 204 -16.89 -2.65 8.74
C LEU A 204 -17.99 -3.72 8.57
N ARG A 205 -17.88 -4.59 7.55
CA ARG A 205 -18.81 -5.71 7.34
C ARG A 205 -18.72 -6.76 8.46
N PHE A 206 -17.52 -7.04 8.99
CA PHE A 206 -17.36 -7.88 10.18
C PHE A 206 -17.98 -7.29 11.45
N GLY A 207 -18.40 -6.03 11.41
CA GLY A 207 -19.22 -5.46 12.46
C GLY A 207 -20.54 -6.22 12.65
N PHE A 208 -21.19 -6.71 11.58
CA PHE A 208 -22.46 -7.44 11.72
C PHE A 208 -22.36 -8.85 11.11
N SER A 209 -22.59 -9.88 11.92
CA SER A 209 -22.74 -11.27 11.44
C SER A 209 -24.22 -11.67 11.49
N LEU A 210 -24.76 -12.20 10.39
CA LEU A 210 -26.18 -12.51 10.31
C LEU A 210 -26.45 -13.81 9.55
N GLN A 211 -27.46 -14.54 10.02
CA GLN A 211 -28.06 -15.68 9.33
C GLN A 211 -29.57 -15.46 9.30
N LEU A 212 -30.11 -15.21 8.11
CA LEU A 212 -31.54 -14.99 7.90
C LEU A 212 -32.20 -16.27 7.39
N GLY A 213 -32.74 -17.05 8.33
CA GLY A 213 -33.53 -18.24 8.05
C GLY A 213 -34.58 -18.46 9.14
N ASN A 214 -35.34 -19.55 9.05
CA ASN A 214 -36.28 -19.96 10.10
C ASN A 214 -35.59 -20.11 11.48
N SER A 215 -34.32 -20.52 11.47
CA SER A 215 -33.38 -20.41 12.59
C SER A 215 -32.28 -19.44 12.20
N GLY A 216 -32.12 -18.36 12.94
CA GLY A 216 -31.26 -17.25 12.54
C GLY A 216 -30.76 -16.40 13.69
N TYR A 217 -29.85 -15.50 13.36
CA TYR A 217 -29.23 -14.59 14.32
C TYR A 217 -28.72 -13.31 13.67
N ILE A 218 -28.47 -12.31 14.52
CA ILE A 218 -27.71 -11.08 14.26
C ILE A 218 -26.71 -10.91 15.40
N VAL A 219 -25.42 -10.76 15.08
CA VAL A 219 -24.35 -10.41 16.01
C VAL A 219 -23.92 -8.98 15.72
N PHE A 220 -23.90 -8.15 16.76
CA PHE A 220 -23.42 -6.78 16.71
C PHE A 220 -21.91 -6.73 16.90
N PRO A 221 -21.25 -5.65 16.46
CA PRO A 221 -19.81 -5.49 16.60
C PRO A 221 -19.38 -5.47 18.07
N SER A 222 -18.14 -5.86 18.35
CA SER A 222 -17.52 -5.76 19.69
C SER A 222 -17.59 -4.34 20.26
N TRP A 223 -17.37 -3.32 19.44
CA TRP A 223 -17.45 -1.90 19.82
C TRP A 223 -18.89 -1.40 20.09
N LEU A 224 -19.93 -2.15 19.69
CA LEU A 224 -21.33 -1.96 20.13
C LEU A 224 -21.72 -2.89 21.28
N GLY A 225 -20.73 -3.48 21.97
CA GLY A 225 -20.94 -4.37 23.10
C GLY A 225 -21.04 -5.86 22.75
N GLY A 226 -21.02 -6.23 21.46
CA GLY A 226 -21.03 -7.62 20.99
C GLY A 226 -22.37 -8.36 21.19
N ILE A 227 -23.47 -7.62 21.27
CA ILE A 227 -24.81 -8.20 21.53
C ILE A 227 -25.20 -9.15 20.40
N LYS A 228 -25.83 -10.27 20.73
CA LYS A 228 -26.39 -11.26 19.81
C LYS A 228 -27.90 -11.32 19.98
N ILE A 229 -28.62 -11.23 18.88
CA ILE A 229 -30.07 -11.45 18.79
C ILE A 229 -30.28 -12.76 18.03
N GLN A 230 -31.02 -13.71 18.57
CA GLN A 230 -31.23 -15.02 17.94
C GLN A 230 -32.70 -15.44 17.95
N TRP A 231 -33.12 -16.22 16.96
CA TRP A 231 -34.49 -16.73 16.84
C TRP A 231 -34.51 -18.13 16.21
N SER A 232 -35.51 -18.92 16.60
CA SER A 232 -35.82 -20.21 15.97
C SER A 232 -37.22 -20.68 16.38
N ALA A 233 -37.65 -21.81 15.82
CA ALA A 233 -38.82 -22.58 16.21
C ALA A 233 -38.41 -24.02 16.54
N ILE A 234 -38.77 -24.51 17.71
CA ILE A 234 -38.44 -25.85 18.20
C ILE A 234 -39.73 -26.57 18.60
N LEU A 235 -39.93 -27.79 18.11
CA LEU A 235 -41.06 -28.62 18.49
C LEU A 235 -40.79 -29.33 19.84
N SER A 236 -41.84 -29.59 20.61
CA SER A 236 -41.73 -30.34 21.86
C SER A 236 -41.44 -31.82 21.61
N ASN A 237 -40.74 -32.45 22.55
CA ASN A 237 -40.54 -33.88 22.61
C ASN A 237 -41.78 -34.62 23.17
N THR A 238 -41.70 -35.94 23.33
CA THR A 238 -42.78 -36.79 23.86
C THR A 238 -43.13 -36.52 25.33
N GLN A 239 -42.30 -35.76 26.04
CA GLN A 239 -42.56 -35.32 27.42
C GLN A 239 -43.07 -33.87 27.47
N GLY A 240 -43.32 -33.24 26.31
CA GLY A 240 -43.83 -31.87 26.24
C GLY A 240 -42.78 -30.80 26.49
N PHE A 241 -41.50 -31.15 26.47
CA PHE A 241 -40.41 -30.19 26.59
C PHE A 241 -39.90 -29.76 25.22
N ALA A 242 -39.69 -28.47 25.02
CA ALA A 242 -39.04 -27.91 23.84
C ALA A 242 -37.59 -27.49 24.20
N PRO A 243 -36.58 -28.31 23.88
CA PRO A 243 -35.19 -28.02 24.19
C PRO A 243 -34.65 -26.97 23.22
N VAL A 244 -34.69 -25.71 23.64
CA VAL A 244 -34.22 -24.60 22.83
C VAL A 244 -32.69 -24.61 22.78
N THR A 245 -32.14 -24.73 21.58
CA THR A 245 -30.72 -24.56 21.30
C THR A 245 -30.52 -23.30 20.49
N TRP A 246 -29.56 -22.47 20.88
CA TRP A 246 -29.22 -21.26 20.14
C TRP A 246 -28.47 -21.61 18.85
N PRO A 247 -28.73 -20.96 17.71
CA PRO A 247 -27.95 -21.09 16.49
C PRO A 247 -26.44 -20.94 16.71
N ILE A 248 -26.05 -20.00 17.57
CA ILE A 248 -24.68 -19.80 18.05
C ILE A 248 -24.68 -19.62 19.58
N PRO A 249 -23.64 -20.06 20.29
CA PRO A 249 -23.55 -19.81 21.72
C PRO A 249 -23.38 -18.32 22.03
N TYR A 250 -23.95 -17.91 23.16
CA TYR A 250 -23.61 -16.64 23.80
C TYR A 250 -22.25 -16.76 24.51
N ASP A 251 -21.49 -15.67 24.57
CA ASP A 251 -20.17 -15.60 25.23
C ASP A 251 -20.33 -15.67 26.76
N SER A 252 -21.46 -15.16 27.25
CA SER A 252 -22.00 -15.17 28.60
C SER A 252 -23.40 -15.81 28.62
N GLU A 253 -24.08 -15.83 29.77
CA GLU A 253 -25.46 -16.33 29.82
C GLU A 253 -26.40 -15.47 28.98
N CYS A 254 -27.40 -16.09 28.36
CA CYS A 254 -28.41 -15.38 27.59
C CYS A 254 -29.19 -14.47 28.53
N SER A 255 -29.22 -13.16 28.24
CA SER A 255 -29.81 -12.17 29.15
C SER A 255 -31.33 -12.25 29.20
N VAL A 256 -31.96 -12.50 28.04
CA VAL A 256 -33.40 -12.69 27.95
C VAL A 256 -33.74 -13.61 26.79
N SER A 257 -34.71 -14.48 27.02
CA SER A 257 -35.41 -15.20 25.95
C SER A 257 -36.90 -14.96 26.13
N ILE A 258 -37.62 -14.74 25.04
CA ILE A 258 -39.07 -14.62 25.01
C ILE A 258 -39.58 -15.73 24.12
N CYS A 259 -40.41 -16.62 24.70
CA CYS A 259 -41.00 -17.74 24.00
C CYS A 259 -42.49 -17.52 23.76
N SER A 260 -42.96 -17.93 22.59
CA SER A 260 -44.38 -18.00 22.25
C SER A 260 -44.74 -19.41 21.79
N PRO A 261 -45.98 -19.87 22.05
CA PRO A 261 -46.43 -21.16 21.57
C PRO A 261 -46.40 -21.23 20.05
N TYR A 262 -45.96 -22.36 19.52
CA TYR A 262 -45.88 -22.67 18.10
C TYR A 262 -46.56 -24.02 17.83
N VAL A 263 -47.40 -24.09 16.81
CA VAL A 263 -48.04 -25.34 16.37
C VAL A 263 -47.29 -25.90 15.16
N GLY A 264 -46.93 -27.18 15.23
CA GLY A 264 -46.46 -27.93 14.07
C GLY A 264 -47.58 -28.13 13.04
N LEU A 265 -47.21 -28.45 11.80
CA LEU A 265 -48.17 -28.85 10.76
C LEU A 265 -48.95 -30.08 11.26
N GLY A 266 -50.23 -29.90 11.60
CA GLY A 266 -51.13 -30.96 12.11
C GLY A 266 -51.49 -30.89 13.60
N GLY A 267 -51.05 -29.87 14.35
CA GLY A 267 -51.45 -29.67 15.75
C GLY A 267 -52.94 -29.26 15.90
N ALA A 268 -53.54 -29.55 17.05
CA ALA A 268 -54.93 -29.18 17.36
C ALA A 268 -55.08 -27.65 17.34
N GLN A 269 -55.69 -27.11 16.29
CA GLN A 269 -56.01 -25.69 16.20
C GLN A 269 -57.26 -25.45 17.06
N ASN A 270 -57.29 -24.39 17.90
CA ASN A 270 -58.38 -24.02 18.83
C ASN A 270 -58.36 -24.63 20.24
N VAL A 271 -57.19 -24.81 20.85
CA VAL A 271 -57.04 -25.09 22.29
C VAL A 271 -56.09 -24.10 22.95
N ASN A 272 -56.27 -23.86 24.26
CA ASN A 272 -55.39 -22.97 25.01
C ASN A 272 -53.98 -23.56 25.08
N PHE A 273 -53.01 -22.85 24.48
CA PHE A 273 -51.60 -23.20 24.53
C PHE A 273 -50.86 -22.27 25.47
N THR A 274 -50.08 -22.84 26.38
CA THR A 274 -49.22 -22.11 27.29
C THR A 274 -47.81 -22.66 27.22
N VAL A 275 -46.84 -21.76 27.28
CA VAL A 275 -45.42 -22.09 27.37
C VAL A 275 -44.91 -21.56 28.69
N THR A 276 -44.10 -22.36 29.38
CA THR A 276 -43.45 -21.95 30.62
C THR A 276 -41.95 -22.19 30.50
N HIS A 277 -41.14 -21.16 30.75
CA HIS A 277 -39.69 -21.32 30.82
C HIS A 277 -39.30 -22.16 32.02
N ILE A 278 -38.30 -23.02 31.83
CA ILE A 278 -37.75 -23.86 32.89
C ILE A 278 -36.32 -23.41 33.13
N GLY A 279 -36.08 -22.86 34.32
CA GLY A 279 -34.77 -22.35 34.71
C GLY A 279 -34.34 -21.09 33.95
N HIS A 280 -33.07 -20.71 34.16
CA HIS A 280 -32.49 -19.53 33.54
C HIS A 280 -31.83 -19.87 32.19
N PRO A 281 -31.95 -19.00 31.17
CA PRO A 281 -31.26 -19.19 29.91
C PRO A 281 -29.73 -19.28 30.04
N THR A 282 -29.15 -20.33 29.47
CA THR A 282 -27.70 -20.57 29.52
C THR A 282 -27.01 -20.06 28.25
N LYS A 283 -25.68 -20.24 28.18
CA LYS A 283 -24.87 -19.90 27.01
C LYS A 283 -25.27 -20.64 25.73
N THR A 284 -25.85 -21.83 25.85
CA THR A 284 -26.11 -22.73 24.70
C THR A 284 -27.58 -22.98 24.44
N GLY A 285 -28.44 -22.74 25.44
CA GLY A 285 -29.86 -22.98 25.30
C GLY A 285 -30.63 -22.79 26.59
N HIS A 286 -31.90 -23.18 26.55
CA HIS A 286 -32.75 -23.35 27.72
C HIS A 286 -33.84 -24.37 27.41
N ASN A 287 -34.74 -24.61 28.36
CA ASN A 287 -35.85 -25.54 28.14
C ASN A 287 -37.18 -24.86 28.45
N CYS A 288 -38.22 -25.29 27.73
CA CYS A 288 -39.58 -24.81 27.90
C CYS A 288 -40.54 -25.98 28.04
N SER A 289 -41.51 -25.88 28.94
CA SER A 289 -42.64 -26.81 28.99
C SER A 289 -43.77 -26.27 28.12
N CYS A 290 -44.31 -27.13 27.26
CA CYS A 290 -45.45 -26.84 26.40
C CYS A 290 -46.71 -27.50 26.94
N TRP A 291 -47.79 -26.73 27.08
CA TRP A 291 -49.06 -27.17 27.65
C TRP A 291 -50.20 -27.00 26.65
N VAL A 292 -51.13 -27.95 26.65
CA VAL A 292 -52.30 -28.02 25.77
C VAL A 292 -53.54 -28.21 26.65
N GLY A 293 -54.43 -27.22 26.68
CA GLY A 293 -55.65 -27.32 27.49
C GLY A 293 -55.39 -27.51 28.99
N GLY A 294 -54.27 -26.98 29.50
CA GLY A 294 -53.87 -27.12 30.90
C GLY A 294 -53.12 -28.42 31.25
N VAL A 295 -52.90 -29.32 30.29
CA VAL A 295 -52.13 -30.56 30.47
C VAL A 295 -50.82 -30.46 29.69
N GLN A 296 -49.71 -30.90 30.28
CA GLN A 296 -48.42 -30.89 29.60
C GLN A 296 -48.50 -31.81 28.37
N SER A 297 -47.98 -31.35 27.22
CA SER A 297 -48.02 -32.16 26.01
C SER A 297 -47.28 -33.49 26.24
N ASN A 298 -47.84 -34.57 25.72
CA ASN A 298 -47.25 -35.91 25.75
C ASN A 298 -47.00 -36.45 24.34
N THR A 299 -47.16 -35.60 23.32
CA THR A 299 -47.07 -35.97 21.92
C THR A 299 -45.98 -35.14 21.25
N ALA A 300 -44.92 -35.80 20.78
CA ALA A 300 -43.83 -35.12 20.10
C ALA A 300 -44.32 -34.43 18.83
N GLY A 301 -43.85 -33.21 18.57
CA GLY A 301 -44.20 -32.47 17.36
C GLY A 301 -45.57 -31.80 17.34
N GLN A 302 -46.45 -32.08 18.30
CA GLN A 302 -47.80 -31.53 18.35
C GLN A 302 -47.80 -30.01 18.58
N VAL A 303 -46.93 -29.56 19.47
CA VAL A 303 -46.73 -28.16 19.86
C VAL A 303 -45.23 -27.88 19.97
N GLY A 304 -44.88 -26.63 20.19
CA GLY A 304 -43.50 -26.18 20.26
C GLY A 304 -43.42 -24.74 20.71
N VAL A 305 -42.23 -24.19 20.55
CA VAL A 305 -41.86 -22.85 20.95
C VAL A 305 -41.23 -22.13 19.76
N ARG A 306 -41.67 -20.90 19.50
CA ARG A 306 -40.88 -19.90 18.79
C ARG A 306 -40.27 -18.96 19.78
N TYR A 307 -39.02 -18.58 19.58
CA TYR A 307 -38.36 -17.65 20.49
C TYR A 307 -37.65 -16.51 19.76
N LEU A 308 -37.48 -15.42 20.51
CA LEU A 308 -36.50 -14.37 20.27
C LEU A 308 -35.64 -14.25 21.54
N SER A 309 -34.33 -14.24 21.40
CA SER A 309 -33.40 -14.13 22.53
C SER A 309 -32.34 -13.06 22.29
N ILE A 310 -31.89 -12.43 23.38
CA ILE A 310 -30.87 -11.38 23.40
C ILE A 310 -29.87 -11.69 24.51
N GLY A 311 -28.58 -11.55 24.20
CA GLY A 311 -27.48 -11.76 25.14
C GLY A 311 -26.14 -11.40 24.50
N LYS A 312 -25.04 -11.66 25.18
CA LYS A 312 -23.67 -11.48 24.67
C LYS A 312 -22.97 -12.81 24.69
#